data_AF-A0A382DRY7-F1
#
_entry.id   AF-A0A382DRY7-F1
#
_cell.length_a   1.000
_cell.length_b   1.000
_cell.length_c   1.000
_cell.angle_alpha   90.00
_cell.angle_beta   90.00
_cell.angle_gamma   90.00
#
_symmetry.space_group_name_H-M   'P 1'
#
loop_
_entity.id
_entity.type
_entity.pdbx_description
1 polymer ?
#
loop_
_entity_poly.entity_id
_entity_poly.type
_entity_poly.pdbx_seq_one_letter_code
_entity_poly.pdbx_strand_id
1 'polypeptide(L)'
;MRRRRTIYFNDARHYYLFVYDPPMRMEDAWVPVDEVAGTAVDTFSYGVSRGDGLFYPTKVGLEWGSDRKPFQSAYEWRCWENMQSLINRGLDPLQVLIDRAHEKSMDFIASLRLGGHGDMDPEHSV
;
A
#
# COMPACT_ATOMS: atom_id res chain seq x y z
N MET A 1 16.54 20.89 10.21
CA MET A 1 16.31 19.45 10.49
C MET A 1 15.25 19.32 11.58
N ARG A 2 14.18 18.56 11.35
CA ARG A 2 13.20 18.24 12.42
C ARG A 2 13.91 17.46 13.53
N ARG A 3 13.68 17.82 14.79
CA ARG A 3 14.46 17.35 15.96
C ARG A 3 14.04 15.95 16.45
N ARG A 4 12.79 15.55 16.16
CA ARG A 4 12.22 14.22 16.41
C ARG A 4 11.26 13.91 15.26
N ARG A 5 11.27 12.67 14.77
CA ARG A 5 10.32 12.15 13.78
C ARG A 5 9.37 11.17 14.45
N THR A 6 8.09 11.25 14.10
CA THR A 6 7.09 10.26 14.48
C THR A 6 6.64 9.58 13.20
N ILE A 7 7.02 8.32 13.04
CA ILE A 7 6.74 7.53 11.85
C ILE A 7 5.51 6.66 12.12
N TYR A 8 4.50 6.78 11.27
CA TYR A 8 3.36 5.86 11.25
C TYR A 8 3.52 4.88 10.09
N PHE A 9 3.42 3.57 10.39
CA PHE A 9 3.52 2.52 9.38
C PHE A 9 2.14 1.94 9.07
N ASN A 10 1.71 2.06 7.82
CA ASN A 10 0.51 1.41 7.29
C ASN A 10 0.91 0.21 6.42
N ASP A 11 0.28 -0.94 6.67
CA ASP A 11 0.66 -2.23 6.07
C ASP A 11 -0.01 -2.53 4.71
N ALA A 12 -0.70 -1.51 4.16
CA ALA A 12 -1.48 -1.44 2.92
C ALA A 12 -2.80 -2.21 2.88
N ARG A 13 -3.09 -3.10 3.83
CA ARG A 13 -4.09 -4.15 3.60
C ARG A 13 -5.23 -4.13 4.58
N HIS A 14 -4.95 -4.39 5.86
CA HIS A 14 -5.96 -4.82 6.83
C HIS A 14 -7.01 -3.73 7.15
N TYR A 15 -6.64 -2.46 7.00
CA TYR A 15 -7.53 -1.31 7.18
C TYR A 15 -7.56 -0.40 5.94
N TYR A 16 -7.15 -0.91 4.78
CA TYR A 16 -7.10 -0.13 3.54
C TYR A 16 -7.63 -0.94 2.36
N LEU A 17 -6.76 -1.56 1.55
CA LEU A 17 -7.16 -2.21 0.30
C LEU A 17 -8.19 -3.35 0.46
N PHE A 18 -8.27 -3.97 1.65
CA PHE A 18 -9.18 -5.10 1.92
C PHE A 18 -10.61 -4.67 2.28
N VAL A 19 -10.81 -3.40 2.67
CA VAL A 19 -12.01 -2.97 3.37
C VAL A 19 -13.01 -2.28 2.45
N TYR A 20 -12.54 -1.47 1.51
CA TYR A 20 -13.41 -0.71 0.61
C TYR A 20 -13.99 -1.58 -0.50
N ASP A 21 -15.25 -1.33 -0.85
CA ASP A 21 -15.85 -1.93 -2.04
C ASP A 21 -15.36 -1.20 -3.30
N PRO A 22 -14.97 -1.93 -4.36
CA PRO A 22 -14.57 -1.32 -5.62
C PRO A 22 -15.78 -0.76 -6.39
N PRO A 23 -15.59 0.27 -7.23
CA PRO A 23 -14.34 0.95 -7.50
C PRO A 23 -13.92 1.90 -6.36
N MET A 24 -12.62 1.99 -6.11
CA MET A 24 -12.06 2.81 -5.04
C MET A 24 -12.31 4.30 -5.32
N ARG A 25 -12.95 4.97 -4.37
CA ARG A 25 -13.12 6.41 -4.39
C ARG A 25 -11.81 7.10 -4.00
N MET A 26 -11.63 8.35 -4.42
CA MET A 26 -10.45 9.12 -4.02
C MET A 26 -10.42 9.35 -2.51
N GLU A 27 -11.58 9.59 -1.91
CA GLU A 27 -11.67 9.78 -0.46
C GLU A 27 -11.20 8.53 0.29
N ASP A 28 -11.57 7.34 -0.19
CA ASP A 28 -11.14 6.06 0.38
C ASP A 28 -9.63 5.82 0.17
N ALA A 29 -9.11 6.17 -1.03
CA ALA A 29 -7.69 6.06 -1.37
C ALA A 29 -6.79 6.94 -0.49
N TRP A 30 -7.32 8.06 0.03
CA TRP A 30 -6.59 8.98 0.90
C TRP A 30 -6.65 8.63 2.38
N VAL A 31 -7.58 7.76 2.81
CA VAL A 31 -7.79 7.44 4.24
C VAL A 31 -6.50 7.08 4.97
N PRO A 32 -5.58 6.24 4.45
CA PRO A 32 -4.35 5.89 5.18
C PRO A 32 -3.51 7.10 5.59
N VAL A 33 -3.51 8.15 4.78
CA VAL A 33 -2.80 9.40 5.08
C VAL A 33 -3.66 10.31 5.95
N ASP A 34 -4.95 10.45 5.61
CA ASP A 34 -5.86 11.36 6.29
C ASP A 34 -6.16 10.95 7.74
N GLU A 35 -6.11 9.66 8.07
CA GLU A 35 -6.35 9.16 9.44
C GLU A 35 -5.29 9.63 10.45
N VAL A 36 -4.08 9.95 9.99
CA VAL A 36 -2.97 10.46 10.82
C VAL A 36 -2.65 11.93 10.55
N ALA A 37 -3.28 12.55 9.56
CA ALA A 37 -3.07 13.96 9.25
C ALA A 37 -3.53 14.87 10.42
N GLY A 38 -2.74 15.91 10.69
CA GLY A 38 -3.01 16.83 11.81
C GLY A 38 -2.63 16.28 13.20
N THR A 39 -2.05 15.09 13.27
CA THR A 39 -1.47 14.54 14.51
C THR A 39 0.01 14.91 14.64
N ALA A 40 0.72 14.32 15.62
CA ALA A 40 2.17 14.45 15.75
C ALA A 40 2.98 13.60 14.75
N VAL A 41 2.30 12.81 13.89
CA VAL A 41 2.93 12.04 12.82
C VAL A 41 3.45 12.99 11.76
N ASP A 42 4.73 12.88 11.43
CA ASP A 42 5.40 13.76 10.46
C ASP A 42 6.00 12.98 9.28
N THR A 43 5.93 11.66 9.32
CA THR A 43 6.42 10.73 8.31
C THR A 43 5.44 9.57 8.16
N PHE A 44 4.91 9.36 6.96
CA PHE A 44 4.06 8.23 6.61
C PHE A 44 4.88 7.14 5.91
N SER A 45 4.89 5.93 6.47
CA SER A 45 5.58 4.77 5.92
C SER A 45 4.56 3.77 5.40
N TYR A 46 4.57 3.49 4.11
CA TYR A 46 3.58 2.64 3.45
C TYR A 46 4.21 1.33 2.99
N GLY A 47 3.65 0.20 3.44
CA GLY A 47 4.06 -1.13 3.01
C GLY A 47 3.71 -1.39 1.55
N VAL A 48 4.68 -1.26 0.63
CA VAL A 48 4.41 -1.37 -0.82
C VAL A 48 4.29 -2.81 -1.32
N SER A 49 4.59 -3.80 -0.47
CA SER A 49 4.54 -5.22 -0.81
C SER A 49 4.00 -6.09 0.31
N ARG A 50 3.46 -7.23 -0.11
CA ARG A 50 3.36 -8.47 0.67
C ARG A 50 4.13 -9.54 -0.10
N GLY A 51 4.55 -10.62 0.55
CA GLY A 51 5.35 -11.68 -0.09
C GLY A 51 4.74 -12.36 -1.32
N ASP A 52 3.53 -11.99 -1.71
CA ASP A 52 2.78 -12.42 -2.88
C ASP A 52 2.51 -11.30 -3.91
N GLY A 53 3.07 -10.09 -3.74
CA GLY A 53 3.03 -9.04 -4.77
C GLY A 53 3.12 -7.60 -4.26
N LEU A 54 3.23 -6.69 -5.22
CA LEU A 54 3.36 -5.24 -5.05
C LEU A 54 2.01 -4.54 -5.20
N PHE A 55 1.75 -3.53 -4.38
CA PHE A 55 0.48 -2.78 -4.36
C PHE A 55 0.48 -1.53 -5.26
N TYR A 56 1.11 -1.63 -6.43
CA TYR A 56 1.25 -0.55 -7.41
C TYR A 56 1.61 -1.14 -8.79
N PRO A 57 1.39 -0.40 -9.91
CA PRO A 57 1.63 -0.88 -11.27
C PRO A 57 3.14 -1.00 -11.58
N THR A 58 3.76 -2.01 -11.00
CA THR A 58 5.18 -2.33 -11.18
C THR A 58 5.48 -2.75 -12.62
N LYS A 59 6.72 -2.46 -13.07
CA LYS A 59 7.23 -2.88 -14.39
C LYS A 59 8.21 -4.06 -14.33
N VAL A 60 8.67 -4.42 -13.13
CA VAL A 60 9.80 -5.35 -12.91
C VAL A 60 9.52 -6.41 -11.85
N GLY A 61 8.37 -6.35 -11.17
CA GLY A 61 7.98 -7.31 -10.15
C GLY A 61 6.57 -7.84 -10.39
N LEU A 62 6.09 -8.67 -9.46
CA LEU A 62 4.72 -9.18 -9.49
C LEU A 62 3.78 -8.15 -8.86
N GLU A 63 2.82 -7.66 -9.64
CA GLU A 63 1.68 -6.91 -9.10
C GLU A 63 0.77 -7.87 -8.31
N TRP A 64 0.38 -7.47 -7.10
CA TRP A 64 -0.46 -8.30 -6.24
C TRP A 64 -1.75 -8.70 -6.97
N GLY A 65 -2.09 -9.98 -6.99
CA GLY A 65 -3.33 -10.50 -7.59
C GLY A 65 -3.31 -10.73 -9.10
N SER A 66 -2.21 -10.38 -9.79
CA SER A 66 -2.09 -10.54 -11.25
C SER A 66 -1.99 -12.01 -11.69
N ASP A 67 -1.37 -12.86 -10.87
CA ASP A 67 -1.15 -14.29 -11.09
C ASP A 67 -2.16 -15.20 -10.35
N ARG A 68 -3.07 -14.59 -9.56
CA ARG A 68 -3.97 -15.30 -8.64
C ARG A 68 -5.42 -15.13 -9.05
N LYS A 69 -5.85 -15.90 -10.05
CA LYS A 69 -7.24 -15.95 -10.51
C LYS A 69 -7.71 -17.40 -10.69
N PRO A 70 -8.92 -17.77 -10.24
CA PRO A 70 -9.91 -16.91 -9.55
C PRO A 70 -9.48 -16.58 -8.11
N PHE A 71 -9.96 -15.45 -7.57
CA PHE A 71 -9.74 -15.09 -6.16
C PHE A 71 -10.53 -16.02 -5.24
N GLN A 72 -9.93 -16.38 -4.10
CA GLN A 72 -10.52 -17.36 -3.17
C GLN A 72 -11.36 -16.71 -2.07
N SER A 73 -11.28 -15.39 -1.95
CA SER A 73 -11.97 -14.62 -0.91
C SER A 73 -12.35 -13.22 -1.38
N ALA A 74 -13.33 -12.62 -0.69
CA ALA A 74 -13.78 -11.27 -1.01
C ALA A 74 -12.69 -10.21 -0.78
N TYR A 75 -11.84 -10.37 0.24
CA TYR A 75 -10.78 -9.40 0.52
C TYR A 75 -9.70 -9.41 -0.57
N GLU A 76 -9.41 -10.58 -1.14
CA GLU A 76 -8.49 -10.70 -2.28
C GLU A 76 -9.05 -9.97 -3.50
N TRP A 77 -10.30 -10.27 -3.85
CA TRP A 77 -10.95 -9.61 -4.97
C TRP A 77 -11.02 -8.09 -4.77
N ARG A 78 -11.40 -7.61 -3.57
CA ARG A 78 -11.42 -6.17 -3.24
C ARG A 78 -10.04 -5.53 -3.40
N CYS A 79 -8.99 -6.16 -2.89
CA CYS A 79 -7.64 -5.62 -3.01
C CYS A 79 -7.23 -5.43 -4.47
N TRP A 80 -7.48 -6.44 -5.31
CA TRP A 80 -7.17 -6.37 -6.75
C TRP A 80 -8.00 -5.29 -7.43
N GLU A 81 -9.33 -5.37 -7.31
CA GLU A 81 -10.23 -4.48 -8.03
C GLU A 81 -10.10 -3.02 -7.61
N ASN A 82 -9.79 -2.76 -6.33
CA ASN A 82 -9.51 -1.40 -5.88
C ASN A 82 -8.27 -0.82 -6.55
N MET A 83 -7.16 -1.57 -6.58
CA MET A 83 -5.95 -1.15 -7.30
C MET A 83 -6.24 -0.95 -8.79
N GLN A 84 -6.88 -1.93 -9.44
CA GLN A 84 -7.20 -1.83 -10.87
C GLN A 84 -8.14 -0.67 -11.17
N SER A 85 -9.09 -0.36 -10.29
CA SER A 85 -10.01 0.75 -10.49
C SER A 85 -9.29 2.11 -10.53
N LEU A 86 -8.24 2.29 -9.71
CA LEU A 86 -7.39 3.49 -9.75
C LEU A 86 -6.52 3.49 -11.02
N ILE A 87 -5.84 2.37 -11.30
CA ILE A 87 -4.94 2.23 -12.46
C ILE A 87 -5.69 2.48 -13.77
N ASN A 88 -6.90 1.92 -13.93
CA ASN A 88 -7.74 2.10 -15.11
C ASN A 88 -8.20 3.56 -15.30
N ARG A 89 -8.22 4.35 -14.23
CA ARG A 89 -8.51 5.79 -14.25
C ARG A 89 -7.24 6.65 -14.46
N GLY A 90 -6.09 6.01 -14.70
CA GLY A 90 -4.80 6.69 -14.87
C GLY A 90 -4.17 7.15 -13.54
N LEU A 91 -4.61 6.59 -12.41
CA LEU A 91 -4.13 6.92 -11.08
C LEU A 91 -3.23 5.80 -10.57
N ASP A 92 -1.95 6.09 -10.39
CA ASP A 92 -1.03 5.16 -9.73
C ASP A 92 -1.36 5.12 -8.21
N PRO A 93 -1.75 3.96 -7.64
CA PRO A 93 -2.15 3.86 -6.23
C PRO A 93 -1.06 4.32 -5.24
N LEU A 94 0.22 4.13 -5.56
CA LEU A 94 1.31 4.59 -4.71
C LEU A 94 1.49 6.11 -4.83
N GLN A 95 1.42 6.64 -6.06
CA GLN A 95 1.53 8.09 -6.28
C GLN A 95 0.39 8.86 -5.57
N VAL A 96 -0.83 8.32 -5.57
CA VAL A 96 -1.98 8.91 -4.85
C VAL A 96 -1.68 9.12 -3.36
N LEU A 97 -1.01 8.16 -2.72
CA LEU A 97 -0.63 8.26 -1.31
C LEU A 97 0.56 9.20 -1.09
N ILE A 98 1.55 9.19 -2.00
CA ILE A 98 2.71 10.10 -1.95
C ILE A 98 2.23 11.56 -2.03
N ASP A 99 1.39 11.87 -3.01
CA ASP A 99 0.88 13.22 -3.23
C ASP A 99 0.05 13.69 -2.03
N ARG A 100 -0.80 12.81 -1.50
CA ARG A 100 -1.61 13.13 -0.32
C ARG A 100 -0.74 13.36 0.93
N ALA A 101 0.30 12.56 1.14
CA ALA A 101 1.22 12.76 2.27
C ALA A 101 1.90 14.13 2.21
N HIS A 102 2.39 14.52 1.03
CA HIS A 102 2.99 15.84 0.82
C HIS A 102 1.98 16.98 1.00
N GLU A 103 0.74 16.82 0.51
CA GLU A 103 -0.35 17.77 0.76
C GLU A 103 -0.59 17.99 2.26
N LYS A 104 -0.48 16.92 3.06
CA LYS A 104 -0.60 16.96 4.52
C LYS A 104 0.71 17.26 5.27
N SER A 105 1.74 17.74 4.57
CA SER A 105 3.04 18.13 5.18
C SER A 105 3.79 16.99 5.90
N MET A 106 3.58 15.75 5.45
CA MET A 106 4.29 14.55 5.91
C MET A 106 5.36 14.11 4.90
N ASP A 107 6.49 13.62 5.40
CA ASP A 107 7.46 12.87 4.59
C ASP A 107 6.85 11.50 4.21
N PHE A 108 7.23 10.92 3.06
CA PHE A 108 6.75 9.60 2.63
C PHE A 108 7.90 8.57 2.52
N ILE A 109 7.68 7.35 3.03
CA ILE A 109 8.59 6.22 2.88
C ILE A 109 7.84 5.05 2.22
N ALA A 110 8.29 4.64 1.04
CA ALA A 110 7.90 3.38 0.42
C ALA A 110 8.64 2.22 1.13
N SER A 111 7.95 1.52 2.02
CA SER A 111 8.52 0.44 2.82
C SER A 111 8.36 -0.91 2.11
N LEU A 112 9.44 -1.37 1.49
CA LEU A 112 9.50 -2.69 0.86
C LEU A 112 9.88 -3.77 1.88
N ARG A 113 9.11 -4.85 1.96
CA ARG A 113 9.42 -5.99 2.83
C ARG A 113 10.47 -6.89 2.17
N LEU A 114 11.68 -6.92 2.72
CA LEU A 114 12.79 -7.70 2.17
C LEU A 114 12.67 -9.21 2.41
N GLY A 115 12.03 -9.63 3.51
CA GLY A 115 11.82 -11.06 3.82
C GLY A 115 10.65 -11.73 3.10
N GLY A 116 10.02 -11.05 2.13
CA GLY A 116 8.76 -11.49 1.54
C GLY A 116 8.88 -12.41 0.31
N HIS A 117 10.05 -12.53 -0.33
CA HIS A 117 10.16 -13.28 -1.58
C HIS A 117 11.43 -14.15 -1.60
N GLY A 118 11.26 -15.43 -1.29
CA GLY A 118 11.54 -16.49 -2.27
C GLY A 118 12.98 -16.90 -2.55
N ASP A 119 13.94 -16.73 -1.64
CA ASP A 119 15.24 -17.44 -1.65
C ASP A 119 15.94 -17.45 -0.25
N MET A 120 15.19 -17.31 0.84
CA MET A 120 15.77 -17.62 2.17
C MET A 120 15.80 -19.14 2.34
N ASP A 121 16.98 -19.68 2.64
CA ASP A 121 17.16 -21.09 2.98
C ASP A 121 16.13 -21.49 4.07
N PRO A 122 15.33 -22.55 3.84
CA PRO A 122 14.35 -23.04 4.81
C PRO A 122 14.92 -23.29 6.22
N GLU A 123 16.22 -23.60 6.37
CA GLU A 123 16.86 -23.78 7.68
C GLU A 123 17.00 -22.49 8.50
N HIS A 124 16.78 -21.33 7.88
CA HIS A 124 16.95 -20.01 8.50
C HIS A 124 15.66 -19.18 8.51
N SER A 125 14.51 -19.80 8.22
CA SER A 125 13.21 -19.18 8.46
C SER A 125 12.90 -19.20 9.96
N VAL A 126 12.85 -18.02 10.58
CA VAL A 126 12.32 -17.83 11.96
C VAL A 126 10.80 -17.81 11.97
#